data_AF-A0A223NRU1-F1
#
_entry.id   AF-A0A223NRU1-F1
#
_cell.length_a   1.000
_cell.length_b   1.000
_cell.length_c   1.000
_cell.angle_alpha   90.00
_cell.angle_beta   90.00
_cell.angle_gamma   90.00
#
_symmetry.space_group_name_H-M   'P 1'
#
loop_
_entity.id
_entity.type
_entity.pdbx_description
1 polymer ?
#
loop_
_entity_poly.entity_id
_entity_poly.type
_entity_poly.pdbx_seq_one_letter_code
_entity_poly.pdbx_strand_id
1 'polypeptide(L)'
;MFDSLKVKGKTPFTFFLAHLLKNNMSIIRSLGIFLLAGICEIGGGYLTWLWLKSDKPIWYGVLGGIILVLYGVGATWQTANFGRVYATYGGIFIVMALLWAWKVEGFKPDKYDIIGTAIALIGACIIIYMPGK
;
A
#
# COMPACT_ATOMS: atom_id res chain seq x y z
N MET A 1 -2.30 34.05 12.60
CA MET A 1 -3.54 34.05 11.78
C MET A 1 -4.31 32.76 12.04
N PHE A 2 -4.63 32.54 13.32
CA PHE A 2 -5.62 31.59 13.78
C PHE A 2 -6.92 32.39 13.79
N ASP A 3 -7.83 32.13 12.86
CA ASP A 3 -9.14 32.76 12.92
C ASP A 3 -10.24 31.75 12.60
N SER A 4 -11.00 31.48 13.65
CA SER A 4 -12.46 31.48 13.60
C SER A 4 -13.15 30.55 12.61
N LEU A 5 -13.22 29.26 12.95
CA LEU A 5 -14.43 28.47 12.66
C LEU A 5 -14.89 27.71 13.91
N LYS A 6 -15.56 28.50 14.76
CA LYS A 6 -16.45 28.08 15.84
C LYS A 6 -17.64 27.33 15.23
N VAL A 7 -17.48 26.06 14.85
CA VAL A 7 -18.59 25.21 14.41
C VAL A 7 -19.17 24.48 15.61
N LYS A 8 -20.24 25.09 16.12
CA LYS A 8 -21.23 24.62 17.09
C LYS A 8 -21.47 23.08 17.00
N GLY A 9 -21.09 22.35 18.05
CA GLY A 9 -21.81 21.15 18.50
C GLY A 9 -21.71 19.86 17.68
N LYS A 10 -20.67 19.62 16.87
CA LYS A 10 -20.42 18.29 16.28
C LYS A 10 -19.16 17.67 16.89
N THR A 11 -19.25 16.40 17.30
CA THR A 11 -18.10 15.68 17.85
C THR A 11 -17.02 15.57 16.77
N PRO A 12 -15.71 15.53 17.14
CA PRO A 12 -14.62 15.35 16.18
C PRO A 12 -14.83 14.12 15.28
N PHE A 13 -15.53 13.10 15.79
CA PHE A 13 -16.00 11.94 15.04
C PHE A 13 -17.00 12.28 13.93
N THR A 14 -17.99 13.14 14.16
CA THR A 14 -18.96 13.55 13.12
C THR A 14 -18.33 14.43 12.04
N PHE A 15 -17.31 15.22 12.39
CA PHE A 15 -16.55 16.02 11.43
C PHE A 15 -15.62 15.14 10.58
N PHE A 16 -14.94 14.18 11.21
CA PHE A 16 -14.16 13.15 10.52
C PHE A 16 -15.05 12.32 9.58
N LEU A 17 -16.22 11.86 10.04
CA LEU A 17 -17.19 11.12 9.23
C LEU A 17 -17.72 11.95 8.06
N ALA A 18 -18.04 13.24 8.28
CA ALA A 18 -18.50 14.13 7.21
C ALA A 18 -17.39 14.46 6.19
N HIS A 19 -16.13 14.55 6.62
CA HIS A 19 -14.98 14.68 5.72
C HIS A 19 -14.73 13.39 4.93
N LEU A 20 -14.89 12.23 5.58
CA LEU A 20 -14.76 10.91 4.98
C LEU A 20 -15.86 10.68 3.92
N LEU A 21 -17.09 11.09 4.20
CA LEU A 21 -18.25 10.97 3.29
C LEU A 21 -18.24 11.99 2.14
N LYS A 22 -17.69 13.21 2.34
CA LYS A 22 -17.64 14.26 1.31
C LYS A 22 -16.51 14.07 0.28
N ASN A 23 -15.55 13.19 0.57
CA ASN A 23 -14.38 12.89 -0.26
C ASN A 23 -14.39 11.46 -0.84
N ASN A 24 -15.55 10.81 -0.94
CA ASN A 24 -15.64 9.40 -1.39
C ASN A 24 -14.95 9.15 -2.75
N MET A 25 -15.10 10.06 -3.72
CA MET A 25 -14.48 9.89 -5.05
C MET A 25 -12.96 10.07 -5.07
N SER A 26 -12.40 10.88 -4.17
CA SER A 26 -10.94 11.09 -4.09
C SER A 26 -10.26 9.97 -3.31
N ILE A 27 -10.87 9.52 -2.21
CA ILE A 27 -10.33 8.42 -1.39
C ILE A 27 -10.37 7.09 -2.16
N ILE A 28 -11.48 6.79 -2.83
CA ILE A 28 -11.62 5.56 -3.64
C ILE A 28 -10.65 5.60 -4.83
N ARG A 29 -10.46 6.76 -5.48
CA ARG A 29 -9.44 6.90 -6.54
C ARG A 29 -8.04 6.69 -6.01
N SER A 30 -7.68 7.29 -4.88
CA SER A 30 -6.36 7.13 -4.27
C SER A 30 -6.11 5.67 -3.86
N LEU A 31 -7.09 5.00 -3.26
CA LEU A 31 -7.01 3.57 -2.96
C LEU A 31 -6.89 2.71 -4.21
N GLY A 32 -7.63 3.02 -5.28
CA GLY A 32 -7.56 2.30 -6.56
C GLY A 32 -6.20 2.43 -7.24
N ILE A 33 -5.67 3.67 -7.32
CA ILE A 33 -4.32 3.93 -7.85
C ILE A 33 -3.27 3.23 -6.99
N PHE A 34 -3.45 3.21 -5.67
CA PHE A 34 -2.54 2.57 -4.74
C PHE A 34 -2.52 1.04 -4.87
N LEU A 35 -3.70 0.41 -4.98
CA LEU A 35 -3.80 -1.04 -5.18
C LEU A 35 -3.17 -1.44 -6.51
N LEU A 36 -3.41 -0.64 -7.56
CA LEU A 36 -2.83 -0.84 -8.88
C LEU A 36 -1.30 -0.65 -8.85
N ALA A 37 -0.81 0.36 -8.10
CA ALA A 37 0.61 0.58 -7.85
C ALA A 37 1.26 -0.61 -7.12
N GLY A 38 0.63 -1.15 -6.07
CA GLY A 38 1.14 -2.33 -5.36
C GLY A 38 1.18 -3.59 -6.24
N ILE A 39 0.17 -3.79 -7.09
CA ILE A 39 0.18 -4.87 -8.09
C ILE A 39 1.30 -4.67 -9.11
N CYS A 40 1.51 -3.42 -9.58
CA CYS A 40 2.63 -3.09 -10.46
C CYS A 40 3.98 -3.32 -9.78
N GLU A 41 4.13 -2.97 -8.51
CA GLU A 41 5.37 -3.17 -7.75
C GLU A 41 5.71 -4.66 -7.63
N ILE A 42 4.77 -5.47 -7.13
CA ILE A 42 4.96 -6.92 -6.97
C ILE A 42 5.14 -7.59 -8.34
N GLY A 43 4.31 -7.23 -9.32
CA GLY A 43 4.39 -7.79 -10.68
C GLY A 43 5.67 -7.41 -11.42
N GLY A 44 6.12 -6.16 -11.30
CA GLY A 44 7.37 -5.68 -11.90
C GLY A 44 8.60 -6.33 -11.25
N GLY A 45 8.59 -6.49 -9.93
CA GLY A 45 9.59 -7.26 -9.20
C GLY A 45 9.61 -8.72 -9.63
N TYR A 46 8.45 -9.36 -9.76
CA TYR A 46 8.32 -10.74 -10.19
C TYR A 46 8.81 -10.97 -11.63
N LEU A 47 8.49 -10.08 -12.57
CA LEU A 47 8.99 -10.14 -13.95
C LEU A 47 10.52 -10.00 -14.01
N THR A 48 11.08 -9.13 -13.19
CA THR A 48 12.54 -8.98 -13.06
C THR A 48 13.18 -10.22 -12.44
N TRP A 49 12.54 -10.81 -11.43
CA TRP A 49 12.96 -12.08 -10.83
C TRP A 49 12.98 -13.21 -11.86
N LEU A 50 11.92 -13.36 -12.66
CA LEU A 50 11.83 -14.37 -13.72
C LEU A 50 12.96 -14.24 -14.74
N TRP A 51 13.33 -13.01 -15.12
CA TRP A 51 14.46 -12.78 -16.01
C TRP A 51 15.79 -13.22 -15.40
N LEU A 52 16.07 -12.83 -14.15
CA LEU A 52 17.36 -13.12 -13.50
C LEU A 52 17.50 -14.57 -13.02
N LYS A 53 16.40 -15.23 -12.65
CA LYS A 53 16.42 -16.57 -12.02
C LYS A 53 15.91 -17.71 -12.89
N SER A 54 15.20 -17.44 -13.99
CA SER A 54 14.50 -18.48 -14.76
C SER A 54 14.86 -18.52 -16.25
N ASP A 55 16.02 -17.99 -16.64
CA ASP A 55 16.51 -17.91 -18.04
C ASP A 55 15.45 -17.36 -19.02
N LYS A 56 14.54 -16.52 -18.50
CA LYS A 56 13.52 -15.89 -19.34
C LYS A 56 14.17 -14.83 -20.22
N PRO A 57 13.60 -14.56 -21.40
CA PRO A 57 14.17 -13.57 -22.31
C PRO A 57 14.20 -12.17 -21.69
N ILE A 58 15.18 -11.37 -22.10
CA ILE A 58 15.52 -10.07 -21.50
C ILE A 58 14.36 -9.06 -21.46
N TRP A 59 13.37 -9.23 -22.35
CA TRP A 59 12.19 -8.37 -22.37
C TRP A 59 11.35 -8.48 -21.09
N TYR A 60 11.39 -9.60 -20.36
CA TYR A 60 10.75 -9.72 -19.05
C TYR A 60 11.38 -8.77 -18.02
N GLY A 61 12.71 -8.69 -17.99
CA GLY A 61 13.45 -7.79 -17.10
C GLY A 61 13.24 -6.33 -17.47
N VAL A 62 13.27 -6.01 -18.77
CA VAL A 62 13.01 -4.65 -19.26
C VAL A 62 11.58 -4.21 -18.93
N LEU A 63 10.60 -5.07 -19.17
CA LEU A 63 9.20 -4.77 -18.85
C LEU A 63 9.00 -4.62 -17.33
N GLY A 64 9.59 -5.51 -16.54
CA GLY A 64 9.58 -5.42 -15.07
C GLY A 64 10.18 -4.12 -14.56
N GLY A 65 11.32 -3.71 -15.11
CA GLY A 65 11.98 -2.45 -14.79
C GLY A 65 11.14 -1.22 -15.15
N ILE A 66 10.51 -1.19 -16.33
CA ILE A 66 9.62 -0.10 -16.73
C ILE A 66 8.43 0.01 -15.76
N ILE A 67 7.81 -1.12 -15.41
CA ILE A 67 6.69 -1.16 -14.46
C ILE A 67 7.13 -0.65 -13.09
N LEU A 68 8.32 -1.00 -12.61
CA LEU A 68 8.86 -0.52 -11.34
C LEU A 68 9.13 0.99 -11.35
N VAL A 69 9.64 1.54 -12.46
CA VAL A 69 9.84 2.99 -12.62
C VAL A 69 8.49 3.73 -12.62
N LEU A 70 7.50 3.21 -13.36
CA LEU A 70 6.15 3.78 -13.39
C LEU A 70 5.47 3.74 -12.01
N TYR A 71 5.65 2.65 -11.27
CA TYR A 71 5.22 2.53 -9.88
C TYR A 71 5.85 3.63 -9.02
N GLY A 72 7.18 3.78 -9.08
CA GLY A 72 7.90 4.78 -8.28
C GLY A 72 7.38 6.19 -8.51
N VAL A 73 7.07 6.55 -9.77
CA VAL A 73 6.43 7.83 -10.11
C VAL A 73 5.01 7.92 -9.55
N GLY A 74 4.20 6.87 -9.67
CA GLY A 74 2.84 6.82 -9.12
C GLY A 74 2.78 6.94 -7.59
N ALA A 75 3.78 6.38 -6.89
CA ALA A 75 3.89 6.46 -5.44
C ALA A 75 4.13 7.90 -4.94
N THR A 76 4.78 8.76 -5.75
CA THR A 76 5.03 10.16 -5.39
C THR A 76 3.77 11.03 -5.32
N TRP A 77 2.65 10.59 -5.89
CA TRP A 77 1.38 11.33 -5.85
C TRP A 77 0.62 11.23 -4.52
N GLN A 78 1.15 10.51 -3.52
CA GLN A 78 0.54 10.45 -2.20
C GLN A 78 0.81 11.70 -1.37
N THR A 79 -0.26 12.43 -1.02
CA THR A 79 -0.21 13.71 -0.28
C THR A 79 -0.32 13.57 1.24
N ALA A 80 -0.13 12.37 1.79
CA ALA A 80 -0.26 12.08 3.23
C ALA A 80 1.11 12.07 3.94
N ASN A 81 1.12 12.09 5.28
CA ASN A 81 2.36 12.10 6.07
C ASN A 81 3.21 10.86 5.76
N PHE A 82 4.26 11.06 4.96
CA PHE A 82 5.00 10.02 4.23
C PHE A 82 5.44 8.87 5.15
N GLY A 83 6.04 9.17 6.30
CA GLY A 83 6.65 8.16 7.15
C GLY A 83 5.65 7.14 7.74
N ARG A 84 4.55 7.60 8.33
CA ARG A 84 3.61 6.69 9.00
C ARG A 84 2.75 5.92 8.02
N VAL A 85 2.27 6.61 6.98
CA VAL A 85 1.41 6.02 5.97
C VAL A 85 2.17 4.96 5.17
N TYR A 86 3.41 5.25 4.78
CA TYR A 86 4.27 4.28 4.08
C TYR A 86 4.65 3.08 4.96
N ALA A 87 4.91 3.30 6.25
CA ALA A 87 5.21 2.21 7.17
C ALA A 87 4.01 1.26 7.40
N THR A 88 2.77 1.78 7.45
CA THR A 88 1.58 0.92 7.48
C THR A 88 1.39 0.19 6.15
N TYR A 89 1.65 0.86 5.03
CA TYR A 89 1.57 0.21 3.73
C TYR A 89 2.51 -0.99 3.62
N GLY A 90 3.69 -0.94 4.23
CA GLY A 90 4.58 -2.10 4.31
C GLY A 90 3.90 -3.35 4.90
N GLY A 91 3.05 -3.19 5.92
CA GLY A 91 2.29 -4.30 6.50
C GLY A 91 1.23 -4.88 5.54
N ILE A 92 0.50 -4.02 4.83
CA ILE A 92 -0.47 -4.45 3.82
C ILE A 92 0.23 -5.07 2.60
N PHE A 93 1.41 -4.56 2.25
CA PHE A 93 2.25 -5.06 1.17
C PHE A 93 2.67 -6.51 1.41
N ILE A 94 2.99 -6.89 2.65
CA ILE A 94 3.31 -8.28 3.02
C ILE A 94 2.12 -9.20 2.74
N VAL A 95 0.89 -8.79 3.10
CA VAL A 95 -0.32 -9.56 2.79
C VAL A 95 -0.51 -9.71 1.27
N MET A 96 -0.36 -8.61 0.52
CA MET A 96 -0.50 -8.61 -0.94
C MET A 96 0.55 -9.49 -1.62
N ALA A 97 1.81 -9.45 -1.16
CA ALA A 97 2.89 -10.28 -1.66
C ALA A 97 2.62 -11.77 -1.42
N LEU A 98 2.11 -12.13 -0.24
CA LEU A 98 1.76 -13.52 0.07
C LEU A 98 0.57 -14.02 -0.79
N LEU A 99 -0.44 -13.18 -1.00
CA LEU A 99 -1.55 -13.48 -1.90
C LEU A 99 -1.10 -13.62 -3.36
N TRP A 100 -0.14 -12.79 -3.80
CA TRP A 100 0.44 -12.89 -5.13
C TRP A 100 1.22 -14.19 -5.30
N ALA A 101 2.11 -14.53 -4.36
CA ALA A 101 2.86 -15.78 -4.37
C ALA A 101 1.90 -16.98 -4.40
N TRP A 102 0.81 -16.92 -3.63
CA TRP A 102 -0.18 -17.99 -3.64
C TRP A 102 -0.92 -18.13 -4.97
N LYS A 103 -1.32 -17.02 -5.59
CA LYS A 103 -2.13 -17.04 -6.81
C LYS A 103 -1.32 -17.24 -8.09
N VAL A 104 -0.14 -16.64 -8.18
CA VAL A 104 0.69 -16.59 -9.39
C VAL A 104 1.77 -17.66 -9.37
N GLU A 105 2.41 -17.88 -8.22
CA GLU A 105 3.47 -18.90 -8.09
C GLU A 105 2.93 -20.25 -7.61
N GLY A 106 1.67 -20.30 -7.15
CA GLY A 106 1.09 -21.52 -6.56
C GLY A 106 1.67 -21.86 -5.19
N PHE A 107 2.42 -20.93 -4.58
CA PHE A 107 3.04 -21.11 -3.27
C PHE A 107 1.96 -21.21 -2.19
N LYS A 108 1.83 -22.37 -1.53
CA LYS A 108 0.88 -22.50 -0.41
C LYS A 108 1.50 -21.89 0.85
N PRO A 109 0.91 -20.82 1.40
CA PRO A 109 1.43 -20.21 2.63
C PRO A 109 1.45 -21.23 3.76
N ASP A 110 2.57 -21.35 4.44
CA ASP A 110 2.68 -22.17 5.65
C ASP A 110 2.13 -21.39 6.87
N LYS A 111 1.89 -22.13 7.96
CA LYS A 111 1.49 -21.56 9.25
C LYS A 111 2.44 -20.46 9.71
N TYR A 112 3.73 -20.59 9.44
CA TYR A 112 4.73 -19.57 9.77
C TYR A 112 4.58 -18.29 8.93
N ASP A 113 4.24 -18.41 7.64
CA ASP A 113 4.00 -17.23 6.77
C ASP A 113 2.77 -16.45 7.23
N ILE A 114 1.72 -17.17 7.64
CA ILE A 114 0.50 -16.58 8.18
C ILE A 114 0.78 -15.86 9.50
N ILE A 115 1.55 -16.47 10.40
CA ILE A 115 1.95 -15.85 11.68
C ILE A 115 2.82 -14.61 11.42
N GLY A 116 3.81 -14.70 10.54
CA GLY A 116 4.68 -13.56 10.18
C GLY A 116 3.88 -12.40 9.59
N THR A 117 2.95 -12.70 8.70
CA THR A 117 2.04 -11.71 8.10
C THR A 117 1.14 -11.06 9.15
N ALA A 118 0.61 -11.84 10.10
CA ALA A 118 -0.20 -11.33 11.20
C ALA A 118 0.61 -10.39 12.11
N ILE A 119 1.86 -10.74 12.43
CA ILE A 119 2.76 -9.88 13.23
C ILE A 119 3.06 -8.58 12.49
N ALA A 120 3.33 -8.65 11.18
CA ALA A 120 3.57 -7.46 10.36
C ALA A 120 2.35 -6.53 10.32
N LEU A 121 1.14 -7.10 10.20
CA LEU A 121 -0.11 -6.34 10.29
C LEU A 121 -0.30 -5.69 11.66
N ILE A 122 0.01 -6.40 12.74
CA ILE A 122 -0.03 -5.83 14.10
C ILE A 122 0.96 -4.66 14.21
N GLY A 123 2.18 -4.80 13.70
CA GLY A 123 3.17 -3.72 13.65
C GLY A 123 2.67 -2.50 12.87
N ALA A 124 2.06 -2.71 11.70
CA ALA A 124 1.44 -1.65 10.91
C ALA A 124 0.29 -0.96 11.65
N CYS A 125 -0.55 -1.71 12.37
CA CYS A 125 -1.59 -1.17 13.23
C CYS A 125 -0.99 -0.31 14.36
N ILE A 126 0.06 -0.77 15.03
CA ILE A 126 0.74 0.00 16.08
C ILE A 126 1.23 1.34 15.51
N ILE A 127 1.80 1.36 14.31
CA ILE A 127 2.32 2.59 13.69
C ILE A 127 1.21 3.60 13.35
N ILE A 128 0.01 3.13 12.97
CA ILE A 128 -1.17 4.02 12.77
C ILE A 128 -1.71 4.52 14.10
N TYR A 129 -1.96 3.60 15.02
CA TYR A 129 -2.77 3.88 16.22
C TYR A 129 -1.95 4.47 17.37
N MET A 130 -0.62 4.38 17.32
CA MET A 130 0.24 4.95 18.34
C MET A 130 0.71 6.34 17.88
N PRO A 131 0.16 7.43 18.43
CA PRO A 131 0.57 8.77 18.07
C PRO A 131 1.98 9.03 18.62
N GLY A 132 2.98 8.96 17.75
CA GLY A 132 4.23 9.68 18.01
C GLY A 132 3.94 11.18 18.06
N LYS A 133 4.65 11.88 18.95
CA LYS A 133 4.53 13.32 19.20
C LYS A 133 4.57 14.17 17.92
#